data_AF-F5T9A8-F1
#
_entry.id   AF-F5T9A8-F1
#
_cell.length_a   1.000
_cell.length_b   1.000
_cell.length_c   1.000
_cell.angle_alpha   90.00
_cell.angle_beta   90.00
_cell.angle_gamma   90.00
#
_symmetry.space_group_name_H-M   'P 1'
#
loop_
_entity.id
_entity.type
_entity.pdbx_description
1 polymer ?
#
loop_
_entity_poly.entity_id
_entity_poly.type
_entity_poly.pdbx_seq_one_letter_code
_entity_poly.pdbx_strand_id
1 'polypeptide(L)'
;MHQKKMNLFLRVLFIILIIAISGAAILQIFAPEYMGRNSAYGISIGWQREIGFWNIAVLVILITAYRHYNWTYLKSILLALILGGIGIGSNHFIHYLKMHQMVNLIGSLENYLLVLAWIIGLKIEERRQNL
;
A
#
# COMPACT_ATOMS: atom_id res chain seq x y z
N MET A 1 -17.74 -27.35 -0.56
CA MET A 1 -18.05 -25.91 -0.75
C MET A 1 -16.88 -25.26 -1.48
N HIS A 2 -17.11 -24.67 -2.65
CA HIS A 2 -16.06 -23.95 -3.38
C HIS A 2 -15.70 -22.69 -2.58
N GLN A 3 -14.47 -22.59 -2.07
CA GLN A 3 -14.02 -21.38 -1.38
C GLN A 3 -14.14 -20.20 -2.34
N LYS A 4 -14.98 -19.20 -2.02
CA LYS A 4 -15.03 -17.96 -2.80
C LYS A 4 -13.61 -17.37 -2.78
N LYS A 5 -13.08 -17.05 -3.96
CA LYS A 5 -11.81 -16.33 -4.11
C LYS A 5 -12.11 -14.83 -4.18
N MET A 6 -11.16 -14.03 -3.69
CA MET A 6 -11.11 -12.58 -3.89
C MET A 6 -11.36 -12.23 -5.36
N ASN A 7 -12.09 -11.15 -5.64
CA ASN A 7 -12.35 -10.75 -7.02
C ASN A 7 -11.05 -10.46 -7.77
N LEU A 8 -11.07 -10.68 -9.09
CA LEU A 8 -9.89 -10.56 -9.94
C LEU A 8 -9.24 -9.18 -9.83
N PHE A 9 -10.05 -8.13 -9.75
CA PHE A 9 -9.57 -6.75 -9.67
C PHE A 9 -8.74 -6.51 -8.40
N LEU A 10 -9.26 -6.86 -7.23
CA LEU A 10 -8.51 -6.80 -5.98
C LEU A 10 -7.28 -7.71 -5.98
N ARG A 11 -7.36 -8.90 -6.60
CA ARG A 11 -6.20 -9.80 -6.70
C ARG A 11 -5.07 -9.17 -7.50
N VAL A 12 -5.37 -8.49 -8.60
CA VAL A 12 -4.37 -7.77 -9.40
C VAL A 12 -3.77 -6.62 -8.58
N LEU A 13 -4.59 -5.84 -7.89
CA LEU A 13 -4.12 -4.76 -7.01
C LEU A 13 -3.21 -5.28 -5.90
N PHE A 14 -3.56 -6.41 -5.28
CA PHE A 14 -2.73 -7.04 -4.25
C PHE A 14 -1.39 -7.52 -4.81
N ILE A 15 -1.35 -8.10 -6.02
CA ILE A 15 -0.10 -8.52 -6.66
C ILE A 15 0.81 -7.31 -6.89
N ILE A 16 0.27 -6.24 -7.48
CA ILE A 16 1.01 -5.00 -7.74
C ILE A 16 1.57 -4.44 -6.42
N LEU A 17 0.74 -4.37 -5.38
CA LEU A 17 1.13 -3.86 -4.07
C LEU A 17 2.22 -4.73 -3.41
N ILE A 18 2.08 -6.06 -3.48
CA ILE A 18 3.08 -7.01 -2.93
C ILE A 18 4.43 -6.80 -3.62
N ILE A 19 4.46 -6.65 -4.94
CA ILE A 19 5.70 -6.38 -5.70
C ILE A 19 6.32 -5.04 -5.25
N ALA A 20 5.51 -3.98 -5.20
CA ALA A 20 5.97 -2.65 -4.81
C ALA A 20 6.54 -2.63 -3.38
N ILE A 21 5.82 -3.19 -2.41
CA ILE A 21 6.26 -3.23 -1.00
C ILE A 21 7.47 -4.16 -0.83
N SER A 22 7.59 -5.25 -1.61
CA SER A 22 8.78 -6.10 -1.59
C SER A 22 10.02 -5.34 -2.07
N GLY A 23 9.90 -4.60 -3.17
CA GLY A 23 10.98 -3.74 -3.66
C GLY A 23 11.35 -2.66 -2.63
N ALA A 24 10.35 -1.99 -2.05
CA ALA A 24 10.56 -0.99 -1.01
C ALA A 24 11.27 -1.57 0.23
N ALA A 25 10.84 -2.73 0.72
CA ALA A 25 11.47 -3.41 1.87
C ALA A 25 12.95 -3.71 1.61
N ILE A 26 13.27 -4.29 0.44
CA ILE A 26 14.66 -4.61 0.07
C ILE A 26 15.50 -3.33 0.03
N LEU A 27 15.04 -2.30 -0.69
CA LEU A 27 15.79 -1.06 -0.83
C LEU A 27 15.95 -0.33 0.50
N GLN A 28 14.94 -0.34 1.37
CA GLN A 28 15.02 0.31 2.67
C GLN A 28 15.96 -0.40 3.65
N ILE A 29 16.05 -1.72 3.60
CA ILE A 29 16.92 -2.50 4.49
C ILE A 29 18.37 -2.43 4.01
N PHE A 30 18.61 -2.63 2.72
CA PHE A 30 19.94 -2.82 2.15
C PHE A 30 20.52 -1.57 1.46
N ALA A 31 19.69 -0.63 1.03
CA ALA A 31 20.09 0.63 0.42
C ALA A 31 19.38 1.87 1.05
N PRO A 32 19.38 2.02 2.39
CA PRO A 32 18.62 3.06 3.08
C PRO A 32 19.03 4.48 2.68
N GLU A 33 20.31 4.70 2.37
CA GLU A 33 20.80 6.02 1.91
C GLU A 33 20.23 6.39 0.55
N TYR A 34 20.08 5.41 -0.36
CA TYR A 34 19.43 5.62 -1.66
C TYR A 34 17.96 6.00 -1.49
N MET A 35 17.24 5.27 -0.62
CA MET A 35 15.84 5.58 -0.30
C MET A 35 15.66 6.92 0.41
N GLY A 36 16.61 7.30 1.28
CA GLY A 36 16.56 8.55 2.04
C GLY A 36 16.94 9.79 1.23
N ARG A 37 17.78 9.65 0.20
CA ARG A 37 18.34 10.79 -0.55
C ARG A 37 17.30 11.65 -1.25
N ASN A 38 16.23 11.04 -1.73
CA ASN A 38 15.11 11.74 -2.38
C ASN A 38 13.92 11.92 -1.43
N SER A 39 14.08 11.61 -0.15
CA SER A 39 13.00 11.73 0.82
C SER A 39 12.84 13.18 1.28
N ALA A 40 11.59 13.57 1.52
CA ALA A 40 11.20 14.83 2.13
C ALA A 40 11.80 15.07 3.54
N TYR A 41 12.32 14.01 4.17
CA TYR A 41 12.73 13.99 5.57
C TYR A 41 14.25 13.90 5.75
N GLY A 42 15.01 14.02 4.67
CA GLY A 42 16.46 13.80 4.66
C GLY A 42 16.83 12.33 4.83
N ILE A 43 18.11 12.08 5.11
CA ILE A 43 18.65 10.72 5.24
C ILE A 43 18.64 10.33 6.72
N SER A 44 17.79 9.36 7.07
CA SER A 44 17.81 8.68 8.37
C SER A 44 17.86 7.18 8.16
N ILE A 45 19.05 6.59 8.32
CA ILE A 45 19.29 5.16 8.02
C ILE A 45 18.46 4.25 8.92
N GLY A 46 18.42 4.52 10.23
CA GLY A 46 17.64 3.75 11.18
C GLY A 46 16.15 3.76 10.84
N TRP A 47 15.62 4.95 10.55
CA TRP A 47 14.22 5.10 10.17
C TRP A 47 13.86 4.36 8.88
N GLN A 48 14.71 4.42 7.84
CA GLN A 48 14.48 3.66 6.61
C GLN A 48 14.42 2.15 6.89
N ARG A 49 15.35 1.61 7.69
CA ARG A 49 15.32 0.19 8.06
C ARG A 49 14.06 -0.19 8.83
N GLU A 50 13.61 0.65 9.76
CA GLU A 50 12.35 0.44 10.47
C GLU A 50 11.16 0.36 9.51
N ILE A 51 11.06 1.28 8.53
CA ILE A 51 10.02 1.21 7.49
C ILE A 51 10.16 -0.09 6.68
N GLY A 52 11.38 -0.53 6.38
CA GLY A 52 11.63 -1.80 5.71
C GLY A 52 11.10 -3.01 6.49
N PHE A 53 11.26 -3.03 7.82
CA PHE A 53 10.69 -4.10 8.66
C PHE A 53 9.17 -4.02 8.76
N TRP A 54 8.60 -2.81 8.84
CA TRP A 54 7.15 -2.61 8.73
C TRP A 54 6.60 -3.14 7.41
N ASN A 55 7.31 -2.91 6.30
CA ASN A 55 6.95 -3.44 4.99
C ASN A 55 6.95 -4.98 4.97
N ILE A 56 7.91 -5.65 5.62
CA ILE A 56 7.90 -7.11 5.77
C ILE A 56 6.65 -7.59 6.52
N ALA A 57 6.28 -6.92 7.63
CA ALA A 57 5.08 -7.26 8.38
C ALA A 57 3.80 -7.12 7.51
N VAL A 58 3.70 -6.03 6.73
CA VAL A 58 2.59 -5.81 5.80
C VAL A 58 2.56 -6.88 4.70
N LEU A 59 3.71 -7.30 4.16
CA LEU A 59 3.78 -8.36 3.15
C LEU A 59 3.19 -9.68 3.66
N VAL A 60 3.49 -10.07 4.91
CA VAL A 60 2.91 -11.27 5.52
C VAL A 60 1.38 -11.19 5.54
N ILE A 61 0.82 -10.03 5.92
CA ILE A 61 -0.63 -9.80 5.94
C ILE A 61 -1.23 -9.89 4.53
N LEU A 62 -0.63 -9.20 3.55
CA LEU A 62 -1.12 -9.16 2.17
C LEU A 62 -1.05 -10.53 1.48
N ILE A 63 0.06 -11.25 1.64
CA ILE A 63 0.23 -12.61 1.09
C ILE A 63 -0.78 -13.55 1.71
N THR A 64 -0.96 -13.49 3.03
CA THR A 64 -1.94 -14.32 3.74
C THR A 64 -3.36 -14.04 3.23
N ALA A 65 -3.77 -12.79 3.11
CA ALA A 65 -5.09 -12.43 2.60
C ALA A 65 -5.28 -12.80 1.11
N TYR A 66 -4.22 -12.72 0.30
CA TYR A 66 -4.24 -13.15 -1.09
C TYR A 66 -4.43 -14.67 -1.22
N ARG A 67 -3.76 -15.46 -0.38
CA ARG A 67 -3.79 -16.94 -0.41
C ARG A 67 -5.02 -17.52 0.29
N HIS A 68 -5.41 -16.93 1.42
CA HIS A 68 -6.42 -17.43 2.34
C HIS A 68 -7.56 -16.41 2.43
N TYR A 69 -8.38 -16.36 1.40
CA TYR A 69 -9.50 -15.43 1.34
C TYR A 69 -10.45 -15.60 2.52
N ASN A 70 -10.69 -14.51 3.23
CA ASN A 70 -11.72 -14.38 4.25
C ASN A 70 -12.33 -12.98 4.16
N TRP A 71 -13.65 -12.90 4.09
CA TRP A 71 -14.36 -11.64 3.86
C TRP A 71 -14.14 -10.60 4.97
N THR A 72 -14.19 -11.04 6.24
CA THR A 72 -13.99 -10.14 7.38
C THR A 72 -12.58 -9.58 7.40
N TYR A 73 -11.57 -10.44 7.23
CA TYR A 73 -10.17 -9.98 7.18
C TYR A 73 -9.88 -9.11 5.97
N LEU A 74 -10.45 -9.42 4.79
CA LEU A 74 -10.28 -8.58 3.61
C LEU A 74 -10.83 -7.17 3.83
N LYS A 75 -12.02 -7.03 4.45
CA LYS A 75 -12.58 -5.72 4.79
C LYS A 75 -11.64 -4.93 5.69
N SER A 76 -11.13 -5.55 6.75
CA SER A 76 -10.19 -4.89 7.67
C SER A 76 -8.90 -4.47 6.97
N ILE A 77 -8.35 -5.31 6.10
CA ILE A 77 -7.13 -5.00 5.34
C ILE A 77 -7.37 -3.87 4.35
N LEU A 78 -8.48 -3.90 3.60
CA LEU A 78 -8.83 -2.81 2.67
C LEU A 78 -9.06 -1.50 3.41
N LEU A 79 -9.69 -1.52 4.59
CA LEU A 79 -9.83 -0.33 5.43
C LEU A 79 -8.47 0.22 5.85
N ALA A 80 -7.55 -0.63 6.29
CA ALA A 80 -6.19 -0.22 6.65
C ALA A 80 -5.44 0.38 5.46
N LEU A 81 -5.54 -0.24 4.27
CA LEU A 81 -4.94 0.28 3.04
C LEU A 81 -5.54 1.62 2.64
N ILE A 82 -6.87 1.78 2.73
CA ILE A 82 -7.56 3.04 2.41
C ILE A 82 -7.12 4.16 3.38
N LEU A 83 -7.17 3.92 4.68
CA LEU A 83 -6.77 4.92 5.68
C LEU A 83 -5.29 5.28 5.55
N GLY A 84 -4.42 4.27 5.38
CA GLY A 84 -2.99 4.45 5.15
C GLY A 84 -2.72 5.25 3.88
N GLY A 85 -3.37 4.89 2.76
CA GLY A 85 -3.23 5.59 1.48
C GLY A 85 -3.71 7.04 1.54
N ILE A 86 -4.82 7.33 2.24
CA ILE A 86 -5.27 8.71 2.47
C ILE A 86 -4.22 9.48 3.28
N GLY A 87 -3.72 8.92 4.38
CA GLY A 87 -2.73 9.57 5.24
C GLY A 87 -1.42 9.85 4.52
N ILE A 88 -0.87 8.84 3.84
CA ILE A 88 0.38 8.93 3.08
C ILE A 88 0.21 9.90 1.90
N GLY A 89 -0.86 9.76 1.13
CA GLY A 89 -1.15 10.63 -0.02
C GLY A 89 -1.34 12.10 0.37
N SER A 90 -2.02 12.36 1.49
CA SER A 90 -2.20 13.72 2.03
C SER A 90 -0.88 14.31 2.52
N ASN A 91 -0.07 13.51 3.20
CA ASN A 91 1.23 13.95 3.69
C ASN A 91 2.18 14.31 2.53
N HIS A 92 2.23 13.49 1.48
CA HIS A 92 2.94 13.83 0.23
C HIS A 92 2.38 15.10 -0.42
N PHE A 93 1.07 15.26 -0.49
CA PHE A 93 0.44 16.44 -1.08
C PHE A 93 0.82 17.73 -0.33
N ILE A 94 0.72 17.71 1.00
CA ILE A 94 1.13 18.84 1.85
C ILE A 94 2.60 19.17 1.64
N HIS A 95 3.47 18.17 1.53
CA HIS A 95 4.88 18.41 1.27
C HIS A 95 5.12 19.00 -0.12
N TYR A 96 4.40 18.54 -1.14
CA TYR A 96 4.43 19.15 -2.47
C TYR A 96 3.97 20.61 -2.46
N LEU A 97 2.91 20.96 -1.73
CA LEU A 97 2.46 22.35 -1.61
C LEU A 97 3.52 23.26 -0.97
N LYS A 98 4.37 22.71 -0.09
CA LYS A 98 5.44 23.46 0.58
C LYS A 98 6.72 23.58 -0.24
N MET A 99 7.13 22.50 -0.89
CA MET A 99 8.47 22.37 -1.49
C MET A 99 8.45 22.25 -3.03
N HIS A 100 7.27 22.13 -3.63
CA HIS A 100 7.05 21.94 -5.07
C HIS A 100 7.86 20.80 -5.71
N GLN A 101 8.21 19.78 -4.92
CA GLN A 101 8.93 18.60 -5.41
C GLN A 101 7.98 17.63 -6.12
N MET A 102 8.17 17.45 -7.43
CA MET A 102 7.30 16.62 -8.27
C MET A 102 7.14 15.17 -7.77
N VAL A 103 8.17 14.58 -7.15
CA VAL A 103 8.09 13.24 -6.57
C VAL A 103 6.99 13.11 -5.52
N ASN A 104 6.70 14.17 -4.77
CA ASN A 104 5.63 14.20 -3.78
C ASN A 104 4.26 14.41 -4.42
N LEU A 105 4.16 15.15 -5.53
CA LEU A 105 2.91 15.21 -6.27
C LEU A 105 2.55 13.84 -6.85
N ILE A 106 3.52 13.17 -7.47
CA ILE A 106 3.35 11.80 -8.00
C ILE A 106 2.94 10.86 -6.88
N GLY A 107 3.69 10.83 -5.77
CA GLY A 107 3.36 10.00 -4.62
C GLY A 107 1.97 10.26 -4.05
N SER A 108 1.52 11.51 -4.01
CA SER A 108 0.15 11.86 -3.61
C SER A 108 -0.90 11.27 -4.56
N LEU A 109 -0.74 11.49 -5.87
CA LEU A 109 -1.67 11.02 -6.89
C LEU A 109 -1.75 9.50 -6.92
N GLU A 110 -0.60 8.81 -6.86
CA GLU A 110 -0.53 7.35 -6.81
C GLU A 110 -1.30 6.78 -5.62
N ASN A 111 -1.12 7.36 -4.42
CA ASN A 111 -1.81 6.91 -3.22
C ASN A 111 -3.33 7.13 -3.32
N TYR A 112 -3.78 8.28 -3.82
CA TYR A 112 -5.21 8.53 -3.99
C TYR A 112 -5.85 7.64 -5.06
N LEU A 113 -5.14 7.36 -6.16
CA LEU A 113 -5.61 6.41 -7.18
C LEU A 113 -5.74 5.00 -6.61
N LEU A 114 -4.79 4.55 -5.78
CA LEU A 114 -4.88 3.27 -5.09
C LEU A 114 -6.05 3.22 -4.11
N VAL A 115 -6.29 4.29 -3.36
CA VAL A 115 -7.46 4.40 -2.47
C VAL A 115 -8.77 4.23 -3.26
N LEU A 116 -8.92 4.95 -4.37
CA LEU A 116 -10.09 4.83 -5.24
C LEU A 116 -10.22 3.40 -5.79
N ALA A 117 -9.12 2.80 -6.22
CA ALA A 117 -9.10 1.43 -6.70
C ALA A 117 -9.53 0.44 -5.60
N TRP A 118 -9.04 0.56 -4.37
CA TRP A 118 -9.47 -0.31 -3.27
C TRP A 118 -10.95 -0.12 -2.92
N ILE A 119 -11.48 1.11 -2.93
CA ILE A 119 -12.91 1.37 -2.72
C ILE A 119 -13.76 0.71 -3.81
N ILE A 120 -13.36 0.83 -5.07
CA ILE A 120 -14.04 0.17 -6.19
C ILE A 120 -13.99 -1.35 -6.02
N GLY A 121 -12.83 -1.90 -5.71
CA GLY A 121 -12.64 -3.33 -5.50
C GLY A 121 -13.42 -3.87 -4.30
N LEU A 122 -13.56 -3.10 -3.23
CA LEU A 122 -14.40 -3.40 -2.09
C LEU A 122 -15.87 -3.48 -2.51
N LYS A 123 -16.39 -2.47 -3.21
CA LYS A 123 -17.78 -2.45 -3.70
C LYS A 123 -18.09 -3.62 -4.64
N ILE A 124 -17.14 -4.01 -5.48
CA ILE A 124 -17.26 -5.20 -6.34
C ILE A 124 -17.36 -6.47 -5.49
N GLU A 125 -16.51 -6.61 -4.47
CA GLU A 125 -16.54 -7.76 -3.58
C GLU A 125 -17.84 -7.84 -2.76
N GLU A 126 -18.32 -6.71 -2.23
CA GLU A 126 -19.59 -6.64 -1.49
C GLU A 126 -20.76 -7.17 -2.32
N ARG A 127 -20.86 -6.72 -3.59
CA ARG A 127 -21.89 -7.23 -4.52
C ARG A 127 -21.78 -8.74 -4.71
N ARG A 128 -20.56 -9.29 -4.81
CA ARG A 128 -20.34 -10.74 -4.93
C ARG A 128 -20.65 -11.52 -3.65
N GLN A 129 -20.63 -10.89 -2.47
CA GLN A 129 -21.03 -11.53 -1.23
C GLN A 129 -22.55 -11.64 -1.10
N ASN A 130 -23.29 -10.69 -1.69
CA ASN A 130 -24.75 -10.67 -1.70
C ASN A 130 -25.39 -11.55 -2.81
N LEU A 131 -24.56 -12.15 -3.67
CA LEU A 131 -24.91 -13.14 -4.70
C LEU A 131 -24.53 -14.55 -4.25
#